data_AF-A0A938FQD2-F1
#
_entry.id   AF-A0A938FQD2-F1
#
_cell.length_a   1.000
_cell.length_b   1.000
_cell.length_c   1.000
_cell.angle_alpha   90.00
_cell.angle_beta   90.00
_cell.angle_gamma   90.00
#
_symmetry.space_group_name_H-M   'P 1'
#
loop_
_entity.id
_entity.type
_entity.pdbx_description
1 polymer ?
#
loop_
_entity_poly.entity_id
_entity_poly.type
_entity_poly.pdbx_seq_one_letter_code
_entity_poly.pdbx_strand_id
1 'polypeptide(L)'
;MTGSQNEARRGGRDARRALRAAPLALDVRPVNPGMESGRYKPLTDAEVLKVHNAALDVLENIGLADAIPTCIDALLPKGCTISPEGRLLFPRSLIEHTLAIAARKFTLYGQDPKYDMEPWGKKVYFGT
;
A
#
# COMPACT_ATOMS: atom_id res chain seq x y z
N MET A 1 29.63 -52.89 -41.24
CA MET A 1 28.42 -52.04 -41.24
C MET A 1 27.64 -52.49 -40.00
N THR A 2 27.51 -51.71 -38.93
CA THR A 2 26.82 -50.43 -38.82
C THR A 2 27.30 -49.69 -37.57
N GLY A 3 27.66 -48.41 -37.70
CA GLY A 3 28.04 -47.56 -36.57
C GLY A 3 26.79 -47.02 -35.86
N SER A 4 26.71 -47.22 -34.55
CA SER A 4 25.75 -46.54 -33.67
C SER A 4 26.12 -45.06 -33.61
N GLN A 5 25.33 -44.22 -34.28
CA GLN A 5 25.40 -42.76 -34.10
C GLN A 5 24.81 -42.42 -32.74
N ASN A 6 25.66 -42.04 -31.80
CA ASN A 6 25.24 -41.51 -30.51
C ASN A 6 24.76 -40.07 -30.74
N GLU A 7 23.45 -39.87 -30.94
CA GLU A 7 22.84 -38.55 -31.03
C GLU A 7 23.10 -37.78 -29.73
N ALA A 8 24.09 -36.87 -29.76
CA ALA A 8 24.34 -35.96 -28.66
C ALA A 8 23.08 -35.11 -28.42
N ARG A 9 22.38 -35.37 -27.31
CA ARG A 9 21.15 -34.67 -26.89
C ARG A 9 21.39 -33.16 -26.82
N ARG A 10 21.10 -32.45 -27.91
CA ARG A 10 21.25 -30.99 -28.09
C ARG A 10 20.29 -30.14 -27.26
N GLY A 11 19.53 -30.73 -26.33
CA GLY A 11 18.56 -30.01 -25.49
C GLY A 11 19.06 -29.55 -24.13
N GLY A 12 20.24 -30.00 -23.67
CA GLY A 12 20.70 -29.73 -22.30
C GLY A 12 20.92 -28.24 -21.99
N ARG A 13 21.34 -27.44 -22.99
CA ARG A 13 21.54 -26.00 -22.82
C ARG A 13 20.21 -25.26 -22.76
N ASP A 14 19.28 -25.60 -23.65
CA ASP A 14 17.96 -24.97 -23.72
C ASP A 14 17.11 -25.33 -22.50
N ALA A 15 17.19 -26.57 -22.01
CA ALA A 15 16.55 -26.98 -20.76
C ALA A 15 17.07 -26.16 -19.56
N ARG A 16 18.38 -25.93 -19.46
CA ARG A 16 18.96 -25.07 -18.40
C ARG A 16 18.54 -23.61 -18.54
N ARG A 17 18.38 -23.10 -19.77
CA ARG A 17 17.90 -21.74 -20.02
C ARG A 17 16.42 -21.60 -19.64
N ALA A 18 15.58 -22.57 -20.01
CA ALA A 18 14.17 -22.62 -19.63
C ALA A 18 13.99 -22.71 -18.11
N LEU A 19 14.77 -23.58 -17.44
CA LEU A 19 14.76 -23.71 -15.97
C LEU A 19 15.13 -22.40 -15.26
N ARG A 20 16.08 -21.63 -15.79
CA ARG A 20 16.46 -20.32 -15.22
C ARG A 20 15.47 -19.19 -15.52
N ALA A 21 14.72 -19.31 -16.62
CA ALA A 21 13.70 -18.34 -17.01
C ALA A 21 12.34 -18.61 -16.34
N ALA A 22 12.10 -19.84 -15.86
CA ALA A 22 10.90 -20.19 -15.14
C ALA A 22 10.81 -19.43 -13.81
N PRO A 23 9.60 -19.08 -13.34
CA PRO A 23 9.41 -18.54 -12.01
C PRO A 23 9.95 -19.49 -10.94
N LEU A 24 10.61 -18.92 -9.94
CA LEU A 24 11.03 -19.67 -8.75
C LEU A 24 9.82 -20.30 -8.07
N ALA A 25 9.96 -21.55 -7.65
CA ALA A 25 8.99 -22.21 -6.79
C ALA A 25 8.86 -21.43 -5.46
N LEU A 26 7.68 -21.48 -4.84
CA LEU A 26 7.34 -20.62 -3.70
C LEU A 26 8.31 -20.78 -2.53
N ASP A 27 8.76 -22.00 -2.27
CA ASP A 27 9.67 -22.40 -1.20
C ASP A 27 11.11 -21.86 -1.37
N VAL A 28 11.51 -21.51 -2.59
CA VAL A 28 12.85 -21.00 -2.91
C VAL A 28 12.86 -19.51 -3.26
N ARG A 29 11.72 -18.82 -3.19
CA ARG A 29 11.65 -17.37 -3.44
C ARG A 29 12.34 -16.60 -2.33
N PRO A 30 13.26 -15.66 -2.65
CA PRO A 30 13.93 -14.85 -1.64
C PRO A 30 13.00 -13.80 -1.00
N VAL A 31 11.90 -13.46 -1.67
CA VAL A 31 10.91 -12.48 -1.22
C VAL A 31 9.53 -13.10 -1.33
N ASN A 32 8.78 -13.02 -0.24
CA ASN A 32 7.41 -13.49 -0.11
C ASN A 32 6.49 -12.32 0.25
N PRO A 33 5.24 -12.32 -0.22
CA PRO A 33 4.26 -11.30 0.18
C PRO A 33 4.01 -11.38 1.69
N GLY A 34 3.93 -10.24 2.34
CA GLY A 34 3.64 -10.14 3.77
C GLY A 34 4.84 -10.42 4.69
N MET A 35 6.08 -10.42 4.15
CA MET A 35 7.28 -10.47 4.99
C MET A 35 7.31 -9.29 5.97
N GLU A 36 7.71 -9.56 7.20
CA GLU A 36 7.87 -8.55 8.25
C GLU A 36 9.08 -7.65 7.94
N SER A 37 8.89 -6.34 8.09
CA SER A 37 9.95 -5.35 7.88
C SER A 37 9.95 -4.28 8.97
N GLY A 38 11.10 -3.60 9.10
CA GLY A 38 11.26 -2.44 9.96
C GLY A 38 10.70 -1.17 9.32
N ARG A 39 10.64 -0.09 10.11
CA ARG A 39 10.42 1.27 9.61
C ARG A 39 11.60 2.13 10.02
N TYR A 40 12.19 2.84 9.06
CA TYR A 40 13.15 3.90 9.36
C TYR A 40 12.42 5.06 10.04
N LYS A 41 12.90 5.51 11.20
CA LYS A 41 12.29 6.57 12.01
C LYS A 41 13.26 7.75 12.14
N PRO A 42 13.33 8.65 11.14
CA PRO A 42 14.25 9.78 11.17
C PRO A 42 13.80 10.91 12.12
N LEU A 43 12.51 10.93 12.49
CA LEU A 43 11.93 11.94 13.36
C LEU A 43 11.73 11.39 14.77
N THR A 44 11.92 12.27 15.75
CA THR A 44 11.51 12.05 17.13
C THR A 44 9.99 12.11 17.27
N ASP A 45 9.44 11.55 18.35
CA ASP A 45 8.00 11.58 18.60
C ASP A 45 7.46 13.02 18.73
N ALA A 46 8.26 13.94 19.28
CA ALA A 46 7.93 15.35 19.38
C ALA A 46 7.83 16.04 17.99
N GLU A 47 8.74 15.70 17.07
CA GLU A 47 8.69 16.22 15.70
C GLU A 47 7.51 15.65 14.92
N VAL A 48 7.17 14.37 15.12
CA VAL A 48 5.96 13.76 14.55
C VAL A 48 4.71 14.49 15.05
N LEU A 49 4.62 14.78 16.35
CA LEU A 49 3.49 15.52 16.92
C LEU A 49 3.39 16.95 16.37
N LYS A 50 4.54 17.62 16.17
CA LYS A 50 4.59 18.94 15.55
C LYS A 50 4.03 18.93 14.12
N VAL A 51 4.41 17.94 13.31
CA VAL A 51 3.89 17.77 11.95
C VAL A 51 2.39 17.45 11.97
N HIS A 52 1.95 16.60 12.88
CA HIS A 52 0.53 16.27 13.05
C HIS A 52 -0.32 17.51 13.35
N ASN A 53 0.10 18.33 14.32
CA ASN A 53 -0.61 19.56 14.68
C ASN A 53 -0.63 20.57 13.53
N ALA A 54 0.48 20.72 12.80
CA ALA A 54 0.53 21.60 11.64
C ALA A 54 -0.41 21.14 10.51
N ALA A 55 -0.51 19.82 10.27
CA ALA A 55 -1.46 19.28 9.29
C ALA A 55 -2.92 19.56 9.71
N LEU A 56 -3.24 19.43 10.99
CA LEU A 56 -4.55 19.79 11.53
C LEU A 56 -4.84 21.29 11.37
N ASP A 57 -3.87 22.17 11.65
CA ASP A 57 -4.01 23.62 11.46
C ASP A 57 -4.31 23.97 9.99
N VAL A 58 -3.61 23.32 9.05
CA VAL A 58 -3.84 23.51 7.61
C VAL A 58 -5.25 23.08 7.24
N LEU A 59 -5.71 21.90 7.67
CA LEU A 59 -7.04 21.40 7.31
C LEU A 59 -8.17 22.24 7.91
N GLU A 60 -7.97 22.78 9.11
CA GLU A 60 -8.97 23.59 9.81
C GLU A 60 -9.04 25.03 9.28
N ASN A 61 -7.90 25.68 9.03
CA ASN A 61 -7.87 27.11 8.74
C ASN A 61 -7.64 27.44 7.26
N ILE A 62 -7.08 26.51 6.47
CA ILE A 62 -6.79 26.72 5.04
C ILE A 62 -7.67 25.80 4.19
N GLY A 63 -7.78 24.53 4.56
CA GLY A 63 -8.60 23.52 3.88
C GLY A 63 -8.14 23.13 2.47
N LEU A 64 -9.01 22.36 1.80
CA LEU A 64 -8.76 21.78 0.48
C LEU A 64 -9.58 22.49 -0.61
N ALA A 65 -8.95 22.80 -1.73
CA ALA A 65 -9.64 23.31 -2.92
C ALA A 65 -10.26 22.16 -3.73
N ASP A 66 -11.08 22.50 -4.70
CA ASP A 66 -11.64 21.59 -5.71
C ASP A 66 -12.40 20.38 -5.13
N ALA A 67 -13.12 20.60 -4.03
CA ALA A 67 -13.99 19.59 -3.46
C ALA A 67 -15.13 19.26 -4.44
N ILE A 68 -15.21 18.00 -4.86
CA ILE A 68 -16.31 17.54 -5.73
C ILE A 68 -17.66 17.61 -4.99
N PRO A 69 -18.79 17.80 -5.71
CA PRO A 69 -20.10 17.99 -5.07
C PRO A 69 -20.48 16.90 -4.06
N THR A 70 -20.21 15.63 -4.39
CA THR A 70 -20.50 14.50 -3.50
C THR A 70 -19.71 14.54 -2.19
N CYS A 71 -18.50 15.12 -2.19
CA CYS A 71 -17.74 15.34 -0.96
C CYS A 71 -18.36 16.46 -0.12
N ILE A 72 -18.77 17.57 -0.75
CA ILE A 72 -19.40 18.70 -0.06
C ILE A 72 -20.69 18.24 0.63
N ASP A 73 -21.57 17.55 -0.10
CA ASP A 73 -22.84 17.05 0.41
C ASP A 73 -22.66 16.09 1.59
N ALA A 74 -21.60 15.27 1.57
CA ALA A 74 -21.32 14.32 2.64
C ALA A 74 -20.64 14.94 3.88
N LEU A 75 -19.90 16.04 3.70
CA LEU A 75 -19.01 16.59 4.72
C LEU A 75 -19.58 17.83 5.42
N LEU A 76 -20.34 18.69 4.74
CA LEU A 76 -20.98 19.84 5.38
C LEU A 76 -21.90 19.43 6.55
N PRO A 77 -22.76 18.39 6.43
CA PRO A 77 -23.58 17.94 7.55
C PRO A 77 -22.77 17.40 8.74
N LYS A 78 -21.49 17.05 8.54
CA LYS A 78 -20.58 16.54 9.58
C LYS A 78 -19.80 17.67 10.26
N GLY A 79 -20.09 18.92 9.94
CA GLY A 79 -19.46 20.09 10.53
C GLY A 79 -18.30 20.68 9.74
N CYS A 80 -17.98 20.14 8.54
CA CYS A 80 -17.10 20.85 7.63
C CYS A 80 -17.76 22.14 7.12
N THR A 81 -16.95 23.11 6.71
CA THR A 81 -17.42 24.40 6.19
C THR A 81 -16.67 24.77 4.91
N ILE A 82 -17.21 25.72 4.15
CA ILE A 82 -16.52 26.27 2.98
C ILE A 82 -15.97 27.66 3.36
N SER A 83 -14.69 27.89 3.11
CA SER A 83 -14.05 29.19 3.30
C SER A 83 -14.57 30.21 2.27
N PRO A 84 -14.38 31.52 2.50
CA PRO A 84 -14.75 32.56 1.52
C PRO A 84 -14.12 32.33 0.13
N GLU A 85 -12.93 31.71 0.08
CA GLU A 85 -12.19 31.36 -1.13
C GLU A 85 -12.65 30.04 -1.76
N GLY A 86 -13.71 29.42 -1.24
CA GLY A 86 -14.28 28.18 -1.78
C GLY A 86 -13.56 26.89 -1.35
N ARG A 87 -12.77 26.92 -0.26
CA ARG A 87 -12.04 25.75 0.23
C ARG A 87 -12.81 25.00 1.31
N LEU A 88 -12.79 23.67 1.26
CA LEU A 88 -13.40 22.82 2.27
C LEU A 88 -12.50 22.75 3.53
N LEU A 89 -13.01 23.28 4.63
CA LEU A 89 -12.37 23.30 5.95
C LEU A 89 -12.88 22.13 6.81
N PHE A 90 -11.99 21.58 7.63
CA PHE A 90 -12.28 20.39 8.46
C PHE A 90 -12.03 20.69 9.94
N PRO A 91 -13.04 20.59 10.82
CA PRO A 91 -12.83 20.71 12.26
C PRO A 91 -11.87 19.63 12.78
N ARG A 92 -10.96 20.01 13.67
CA ARG A 92 -10.02 19.07 14.31
C ARG A 92 -10.71 17.86 14.93
N SER A 93 -11.79 18.10 15.66
CA SER A 93 -12.57 17.05 16.32
C SER A 93 -13.12 16.01 15.35
N LEU A 94 -13.54 16.42 14.14
CA LEU A 94 -14.01 15.51 13.10
C LEU A 94 -12.87 14.62 12.60
N ILE A 95 -11.68 15.20 12.37
CA ILE A 95 -10.50 14.46 11.91
C ILE A 95 -10.07 13.44 12.96
N GLU A 96 -9.92 13.87 14.21
CA GLU A 96 -9.52 13.01 15.32
C GLU A 96 -10.52 11.87 15.58
N HIS A 97 -11.81 12.18 15.57
CA HIS A 97 -12.87 11.17 15.68
C HIS A 97 -12.78 10.16 14.54
N THR A 98 -12.60 10.62 13.31
CA THR A 98 -12.49 9.75 12.12
C THR A 98 -11.27 8.83 12.22
N LEU A 99 -10.12 9.34 12.67
CA LEU A 99 -8.92 8.53 12.90
C LEU A 99 -9.08 7.51 14.04
N ALA A 100 -9.89 7.83 15.05
CA ALA A 100 -10.17 6.91 16.15
C ALA A 100 -10.98 5.70 15.69
N ILE A 101 -12.02 5.92 14.86
CA ILE A 101 -12.91 4.86 14.37
C ILE A 101 -12.39 4.15 13.11
N ALA A 102 -11.35 4.67 12.47
CA ALA A 102 -10.76 4.05 11.29
C ALA A 102 -10.24 2.63 11.58
N ALA A 103 -10.63 1.67 10.73
CA ALA A 103 -10.19 0.29 10.86
C ALA A 103 -8.67 0.17 10.62
N ARG A 104 -7.95 -0.35 11.62
CA ARG A 104 -6.48 -0.52 11.55
C ARG A 104 -6.05 -1.90 11.06
N LYS A 105 -6.98 -2.86 11.02
CA LYS A 105 -6.74 -4.25 10.63
C LYS A 105 -7.89 -4.70 9.76
N PHE A 106 -7.60 -4.95 8.49
CA PHE A 106 -8.53 -5.50 7.52
C PHE A 106 -7.76 -6.40 6.55
N THR A 107 -8.46 -7.34 5.93
CA THR A 107 -7.92 -8.19 4.87
C THR A 107 -8.26 -7.55 3.53
N LEU A 108 -7.27 -7.42 2.66
CA LEU A 108 -7.49 -7.11 1.26
C LEU A 108 -7.64 -8.44 0.51
N TYR A 109 -8.87 -8.74 0.10
CA TYR A 109 -9.19 -10.02 -0.53
C TYR A 109 -8.73 -10.08 -1.98
N GLY A 110 -8.02 -11.15 -2.31
CA GLY A 110 -7.66 -11.50 -3.68
C GLY A 110 -8.81 -12.18 -4.41
N GLN A 111 -8.71 -12.26 -5.75
CA GLN A 111 -9.63 -13.11 -6.52
C GLN A 111 -9.52 -14.59 -6.12
N ASP A 112 -8.30 -15.03 -5.78
CA ASP A 112 -8.00 -16.32 -5.17
C ASP A 112 -7.57 -16.07 -3.71
N PRO A 113 -8.20 -16.72 -2.71
CA PRO A 113 -7.90 -16.51 -1.29
C PRO A 113 -6.42 -16.68 -0.93
N LYS A 114 -5.63 -17.44 -1.71
CA LYS A 114 -4.18 -17.57 -1.47
C LYS A 114 -3.40 -16.27 -1.66
N TYR A 115 -4.00 -15.26 -2.27
CA TYR A 115 -3.43 -13.92 -2.48
C TYR A 115 -4.05 -12.86 -1.57
N ASP A 116 -4.84 -13.26 -0.57
CA ASP A 116 -5.32 -12.35 0.45
C ASP A 116 -4.14 -11.69 1.16
N MET A 117 -4.29 -10.39 1.44
CA MET A 117 -3.25 -9.59 2.08
C MET A 117 -3.75 -9.03 3.41
N GLU A 118 -2.83 -8.91 4.36
CA GLU A 118 -3.05 -8.25 5.64
C GLU A 118 -2.14 -7.02 5.69
N PRO A 119 -2.49 -5.91 5.00
CA PRO A 119 -1.62 -4.74 4.81
C PRO A 119 -1.59 -3.85 6.06
N TRP A 120 -1.32 -4.46 7.21
CA TRP A 120 -1.26 -3.80 8.50
C TRP A 120 -0.04 -4.26 9.30
N GLY A 121 0.29 -3.51 10.35
CA GLY A 121 1.47 -3.77 11.16
C GLY A 121 2.76 -3.48 10.38
N LYS A 122 3.58 -4.52 10.20
CA LYS A 122 4.93 -4.45 9.62
C LYS A 122 5.09 -5.34 8.37
N LYS A 123 3.99 -5.96 7.92
CA LYS A 123 3.94 -6.77 6.70
C LYS A 123 4.10 -5.90 5.47
N VAL A 124 4.93 -6.34 4.53
CA VAL A 124 5.21 -5.63 3.27
C VAL A 124 4.72 -6.45 2.08
N TYR A 125 4.02 -5.78 1.17
CA TYR A 125 3.52 -6.34 -0.09
C TYR A 125 4.03 -5.46 -1.22
N PHE A 126 4.47 -6.07 -2.33
CA PHE A 126 4.85 -5.35 -3.54
C PHE A 126 3.68 -5.35 -4.52
N GLY A 127 3.37 -4.18 -5.07
CA GLY A 127 2.43 -3.99 -6.18
C GLY A 127 3.09 -3.21 -7.31
N THR A 128 2.60 -3.39 -8.53
CA THR A 128 3.01 -2.67 -9.74
C THR A 128 1.85 -1.90 -10.31
#